data_AF-A0AAN8GTE1-F1
#
_entry.id   AF-A0AAN8GTE1-F1
#
_cell.length_a   1.000
_cell.length_b   1.000
_cell.length_c   1.000
_cell.angle_alpha   90.00
_cell.angle_beta   90.00
_cell.angle_gamma   90.00
#
_symmetry.space_group_name_H-M   'P 1'
#
loop_
_entity.id
_entity.type
_entity.pdbx_description
1 polymer ?
#
loop_
_entity_poly.entity_id
_entity_poly.type
_entity_poly.pdbx_seq_one_letter_code
_entity_poly.pdbx_strand_id
1 'polypeptide(L)'
;MEKILCNVHGSICMLKTGVKDGPSKGKSFFVCVDKQGCDFCHVSSISPSHCLQHEDSMVELQALTYSQQQQSHRLFYRCIDGKKAGQKWCGNVPWTAPEKDKRNPLSYTQLQPSCLPPVLNPFKAGGKTDKDSEWRRMHRGGDERKERGERRQAKSQG
;
A
#
# COMPACT_ATOMS: atom_id res chain seq x y z
N MET A 1 6.19 -9.78 8.85
CA MET A 1 6.76 -10.42 10.06
C MET A 1 8.01 -11.18 9.67
N GLU A 2 9.02 -11.21 10.54
CA GLU A 2 10.27 -11.96 10.36
C GLU A 2 10.24 -13.30 11.13
N LYS A 3 11.06 -14.27 10.72
CA LYS A 3 11.22 -15.55 11.44
C LYS A 3 12.37 -15.44 12.44
N ILE A 4 12.05 -15.13 13.69
CA ILE A 4 13.00 -15.07 14.81
C ILE A 4 12.89 -16.35 15.66
N LEU A 5 14.03 -17.00 15.92
CA LEU A 5 14.09 -18.18 16.78
C LEU A 5 14.52 -17.79 18.20
N CYS A 6 13.92 -18.44 19.19
CA CYS A 6 14.37 -18.34 20.56
C CYS A 6 15.76 -18.99 20.69
N ASN A 7 16.70 -18.33 21.35
CA ASN A 7 18.04 -18.86 21.58
C ASN A 7 18.09 -20.01 22.61
N VAL A 8 17.05 -20.16 23.45
CA VAL A 8 16.95 -21.24 24.44
C VAL A 8 16.31 -22.50 23.83
N HIS A 9 15.19 -22.33 23.12
CA HIS A 9 14.35 -23.45 22.68
C HIS A 9 14.44 -23.76 21.19
N GLY A 10 15.01 -22.85 20.38
CA GLY A 10 15.03 -22.99 18.92
C GLY A 10 13.66 -22.87 18.24
N SER A 11 12.58 -22.60 19.00
CA SER A 11 11.23 -22.41 18.48
C SER A 11 11.01 -21.00 17.92
N ILE A 12 10.10 -20.85 16.95
CA ILE A 12 9.76 -19.56 16.35
C ILE A 12 9.04 -18.70 17.39
N CYS A 13 9.54 -17.50 17.62
CA CYS A 13 8.94 -16.52 18.52
C CYS A 13 7.71 -15.87 17.88
N MET A 14 6.75 -15.49 18.73
CA MET A 14 5.59 -14.70 18.30
C MET A 14 5.92 -13.22 18.35
N LEU A 15 5.37 -12.43 17.44
CA LEU A 15 5.49 -10.98 17.47
C LEU A 15 4.34 -10.41 18.31
N LYS A 16 4.68 -9.70 19.38
CA LYS A 16 3.73 -9.06 20.28
C LYS A 16 3.85 -7.56 20.14
N THR A 17 2.70 -6.89 20.11
CA THR A 17 2.61 -5.43 20.05
C THR A 17 2.07 -4.89 21.37
N GLY A 18 2.74 -3.91 21.95
CA GLY A 18 2.25 -3.24 23.14
C GLY A 18 1.05 -2.36 22.80
N VAL A 19 -0.13 -2.77 23.27
CA VAL A 19 -1.41 -2.05 23.04
C VAL A 19 -1.90 -1.27 24.26
N LYS A 20 -1.43 -1.65 25.45
CA LYS A 20 -1.76 -0.97 26.71
C LYS A 20 -0.88 0.26 26.88
N ASP A 21 -1.39 1.24 27.61
CA ASP A 21 -0.61 2.40 28.01
C ASP A 21 0.61 2.00 28.83
N GLY A 22 1.77 2.57 28.46
CA GLY A 22 3.06 2.27 29.06
C GLY A 22 4.22 2.41 28.06
N PRO A 23 5.46 2.13 28.51
CA PRO A 23 6.68 2.31 27.69
C PRO A 23 6.75 1.47 26.42
N SER A 24 5.95 0.39 26.36
CA SER A 24 5.84 -0.53 25.23
C SER A 24 4.69 -0.21 24.28
N LYS A 25 3.84 0.78 24.57
CA LYS A 25 2.72 1.17 23.71
C LYS A 25 3.24 1.49 22.30
N GLY A 26 2.64 0.87 21.29
CA GLY A 26 3.02 1.04 19.88
C GLY A 26 4.35 0.39 19.48
N LYS A 27 5.00 -0.37 20.37
CA LYS A 27 6.24 -1.08 20.07
C LYS A 27 5.98 -2.57 19.87
N SER A 28 6.70 -3.16 18.92
CA SER A 28 6.64 -4.58 18.61
C SER A 28 7.88 -5.29 19.13
N PHE A 29 7.71 -6.49 19.67
CA PHE A 29 8.81 -7.30 20.20
C PHE A 29 8.48 -8.79 20.05
N PHE A 30 9.50 -9.59 19.74
CA PHE A 30 9.39 -11.03 19.66
C PHE A 30 9.50 -11.64 21.05
N VAL A 31 8.60 -12.57 21.36
CA VAL A 31 8.57 -13.30 22.63
C VAL A 31 8.55 -14.79 22.38
N CYS A 32 9.28 -15.54 23.22
CA CYS A 32 9.16 -16.99 23.24
C CYS A 32 7.84 -17.40 23.88
N VAL A 33 7.23 -18.47 23.37
CA VAL A 33 5.96 -19.02 23.83
C VAL A 33 6.05 -20.52 24.13
N ASP A 34 7.28 -21.00 24.36
CA ASP A 34 7.51 -22.38 24.75
C ASP A 34 6.83 -22.68 26.10
N LYS A 35 6.39 -23.93 26.27
CA LYS A 35 5.71 -24.37 27.49
C LYS A 35 6.62 -24.32 28.72
N GLN A 36 7.92 -24.51 28.53
CA GLN A 36 8.89 -24.43 29.62
C GLN A 36 9.17 -22.98 30.05
N GLY A 37 8.80 -22.00 29.22
CA GLY A 37 9.06 -20.59 29.47
C GLY A 37 10.54 -20.20 29.35
N CYS A 38 10.81 -18.97 28.93
CA CYS A 38 12.13 -18.34 29.07
C CYS A 38 12.00 -16.82 28.95
N ASP A 39 13.07 -16.11 29.28
CA ASP A 39 13.13 -14.64 29.25
C ASP A 39 13.58 -14.07 27.90
N PHE A 40 13.55 -14.89 26.83
CA PHE A 40 13.90 -14.41 25.50
C PHE A 40 12.90 -13.35 25.02
N CYS A 41 13.40 -12.13 24.82
CA CYS A 41 12.68 -11.01 24.25
C CYS A 41 13.58 -10.26 23.26
N HIS A 42 13.09 -9.98 22.06
CA HIS A 42 13.84 -9.24 21.05
C HIS A 42 13.00 -8.07 20.51
N VAL A 43 13.49 -6.84 20.71
CA VAL A 43 12.82 -5.64 20.21
C VAL A 43 12.81 -5.64 18.68
N SER A 44 11.68 -5.32 18.07
CA SER A 44 11.52 -5.29 16.63
C SER A 44 11.23 -3.87 16.14
N SER A 45 11.75 -3.54 14.95
CA SER A 45 11.41 -2.33 14.20
C SER A 45 10.11 -2.47 13.37
N ILE A 46 9.46 -3.64 13.41
CA ILE A 46 8.20 -3.87 12.70
C ILE A 46 7.11 -2.94 13.25
N SER A 47 6.56 -2.11 12.37
CA SER A 47 5.46 -1.21 12.72
C SER A 47 4.18 -1.99 13.07
N PRO A 48 3.43 -1.59 14.11
CA PRO A 48 2.13 -2.16 14.43
C PRO A 48 1.17 -2.13 13.24
N SER A 49 0.40 -3.20 13.06
CA SER A 49 -0.66 -3.29 12.05
C SER A 49 -2.05 -3.28 12.67
N HIS A 50 -3.05 -2.91 11.88
CA HIS A 50 -4.46 -3.05 12.23
C HIS A 50 -5.00 -4.43 11.84
N CYS A 51 -6.08 -4.86 12.48
CA CYS A 51 -6.73 -6.13 12.21
C CYS A 51 -7.50 -6.05 10.89
N LEU A 52 -7.37 -7.09 10.04
CA LEU A 52 -8.14 -7.15 8.79
C LEU A 52 -9.63 -7.49 9.01
N GLN A 53 -10.03 -7.87 10.23
CA GLN A 53 -11.42 -8.17 10.58
C GLN A 53 -12.04 -7.09 11.48
N HIS A 54 -11.20 -6.26 12.10
CA HIS A 54 -11.61 -5.20 13.03
C HIS A 54 -10.72 -3.98 12.73
N GLU A 55 -11.09 -3.21 11.72
CA GLU A 55 -10.21 -2.20 11.10
C GLU A 55 -9.64 -1.18 12.09
N ASP A 56 -10.41 -0.79 13.11
CA ASP A 56 -9.99 0.14 14.16
C ASP A 56 -9.18 -0.50 15.29
N SER A 57 -8.99 -1.83 15.27
CA SER A 57 -8.35 -2.59 16.35
C SER A 57 -6.93 -2.97 15.99
N MET A 58 -5.97 -2.54 16.82
CA MET A 58 -4.57 -2.89 16.65
C MET A 58 -4.33 -4.39 16.88
N VAL A 59 -3.50 -5.01 16.04
CA VAL A 59 -3.02 -6.38 16.21
C VAL A 59 -2.07 -6.44 17.41
N GLU A 60 -2.41 -7.22 18.43
CA GLU A 60 -1.61 -7.38 19.64
C GLU A 60 -0.66 -8.59 19.57
N LEU A 61 -0.98 -9.58 18.75
CA LEU A 61 -0.23 -10.82 18.66
C LEU A 61 -0.26 -11.39 17.25
N GLN A 62 0.90 -11.84 16.78
CA GLN A 62 1.07 -12.53 15.52
C GLN A 62 1.94 -13.78 15.69
N ALA A 63 1.58 -14.87 15.01
CA ALA A 63 2.34 -16.12 15.03
C ALA A 63 2.55 -16.67 13.62
N LEU A 64 3.78 -17.10 13.37
CA LEU A 64 4.16 -17.73 12.11
C LEU A 64 4.18 -19.25 12.28
N THR A 65 3.33 -19.95 11.52
CA THR A 65 3.21 -21.42 11.58
C THR A 65 3.46 -22.03 10.21
N TYR A 66 4.15 -23.16 10.15
CA TYR A 66 4.31 -23.93 8.92
C TYR A 66 3.13 -24.87 8.71
N SER A 67 2.51 -24.83 7.53
CA SER A 67 1.48 -25.79 7.12
C SER A 67 2.11 -26.88 6.26
N GLN A 68 2.08 -28.12 6.75
CA GLN A 68 2.55 -29.28 5.97
C GLN A 68 1.65 -29.55 4.76
N GLN A 69 0.34 -29.32 4.86
CA GLN A 69 -0.60 -29.57 3.76
C GLN A 69 -0.32 -28.66 2.54
N GLN A 70 0.08 -27.41 2.80
CA GLN A 70 0.27 -26.39 1.75
C GLN A 70 1.76 -26.10 1.49
N GLN A 71 2.66 -26.85 2.13
CA GLN A 71 4.12 -26.68 2.07
C GLN A 71 4.57 -25.21 2.20
N SER A 72 3.88 -24.45 3.05
CA SER A 72 4.05 -23.00 3.14
C SER A 72 3.75 -22.47 4.54
N HIS A 73 4.28 -21.30 4.82
CA HIS A 73 4.09 -20.61 6.08
C HIS A 73 2.80 -19.76 6.05
N ARG A 74 2.09 -19.72 7.17
CA ARG A 74 0.92 -18.86 7.39
C ARG A 74 1.15 -17.98 8.62
N LEU A 75 0.77 -16.72 8.48
CA LEU A 75 0.83 -15.73 9.54
C LEU A 75 -0.55 -15.57 10.16
N PHE A 76 -0.70 -15.98 11.40
CA PHE A 76 -1.90 -15.78 12.19
C PHE A 76 -1.80 -14.45 12.93
N TYR A 77 -2.93 -13.76 13.10
CA TYR A 77 -2.99 -12.49 13.81
C TYR A 77 -4.23 -12.40 14.71
N ARG A 78 -4.09 -11.71 15.84
CA ARG A 78 -5.16 -11.38 16.76
C ARG A 78 -5.04 -9.94 17.23
N CYS A 79 -6.17 -9.22 17.24
CA CYS A 79 -6.26 -7.86 17.77
C CYS A 79 -6.84 -7.81 19.18
N ILE A 80 -6.87 -6.60 19.74
CA ILE A 80 -7.38 -6.35 21.09
C ILE A 80 -8.84 -6.78 21.22
N ASP A 81 -9.67 -6.49 20.23
CA ASP A 81 -11.10 -6.82 20.34
C ASP A 81 -11.35 -8.31 20.16
N GLY A 82 -10.60 -8.98 19.27
CA GLY A 82 -10.60 -10.44 19.18
C GLY A 82 -10.17 -11.10 20.50
N LYS A 83 -9.16 -10.53 21.18
CA LYS A 83 -8.76 -10.99 22.51
C LYS A 83 -9.87 -10.79 23.55
N LYS A 84 -10.52 -9.62 23.58
CA LYS A 84 -11.66 -9.35 24.48
C LYS A 84 -12.83 -10.29 24.22
N ALA A 85 -13.06 -10.66 22.97
CA ALA A 85 -14.06 -11.64 22.55
C ALA A 85 -13.65 -13.10 22.84
N GLY A 86 -12.49 -13.35 23.45
CA GLY A 86 -12.01 -14.71 23.76
C GLY A 86 -11.52 -15.50 22.54
N GLN A 87 -11.37 -14.87 21.38
CA GLN A 87 -10.91 -15.53 20.17
C GLN A 87 -9.41 -15.86 20.26
N LYS A 88 -9.02 -17.03 19.76
CA LYS A 88 -7.60 -17.42 19.67
C LYS A 88 -6.87 -16.63 18.59
N TRP A 89 -7.49 -16.49 17.42
CA TRP A 89 -6.97 -15.75 16.26
C TRP A 89 -8.14 -15.06 15.56
N CYS A 90 -7.94 -13.84 15.07
CA CYS A 90 -8.93 -13.15 14.24
C CYS A 90 -8.90 -13.68 12.80
N GLY A 91 -7.70 -14.02 12.31
CA GLY A 91 -7.53 -14.56 10.97
C GLY A 91 -6.09 -14.97 10.71
N ASN A 92 -5.83 -15.30 9.45
CA ASN A 92 -4.48 -15.60 8.98
C ASN A 92 -4.32 -15.24 7.51
N VAL A 93 -3.08 -14.98 7.10
CA VAL A 93 -2.70 -14.68 5.73
C VAL A 93 -1.54 -15.57 5.29
N PRO A 94 -1.39 -15.85 3.98
CA PRO A 94 -0.16 -16.45 3.45
C PRO A 94 1.05 -15.60 3.85
N TRP A 95 2.17 -16.25 4.17
CA TRP A 95 3.41 -15.57 4.49
C TRP A 95 4.53 -16.02 3.56
N THR A 96 5.21 -15.05 2.97
CA THR A 96 6.44 -15.26 2.23
C THR A 96 7.58 -14.65 3.05
N ALA A 97 8.73 -15.32 3.06
CA ALA A 97 9.91 -14.76 3.71
C ALA A 97 10.24 -13.43 3.05
N PRO A 98 10.51 -12.35 3.82
CA PRO A 98 11.04 -11.14 3.24
C PRO A 98 12.34 -11.50 2.53
N GLU A 99 12.44 -11.12 1.26
CA GLU A 99 13.66 -11.31 0.49
C GLU A 99 14.77 -10.53 1.19
N LYS A 100 15.74 -11.25 1.72
CA LYS A 100 16.97 -10.65 2.24
C LYS A 100 17.73 -10.24 1.00
N ASP A 101 17.61 -8.96 0.65
CA ASP A 101 18.29 -8.31 -0.47
C ASP A 101 19.74 -8.83 -0.62
N LYS A 102 19.95 -9.81 -1.49
CA LYS A 102 21.14 -9.82 -2.33
C LYS A 102 20.84 -8.85 -3.46
N ARG A 103 20.96 -7.56 -3.17
CA ARG A 103 20.86 -6.50 -4.17
C ARG A 103 21.96 -6.74 -5.21
N ASN A 104 21.66 -7.51 -6.26
CA ASN A 104 22.37 -7.38 -7.52
C ASN A 104 21.69 -6.21 -8.26
N PRO A 105 22.36 -5.06 -8.47
CA PRO A 105 21.71 -3.85 -8.96
C PRO A 105 21.35 -3.87 -10.45
N LEU A 106 20.94 -5.01 -11.03
CA LEU A 106 20.74 -5.16 -12.48
C LEU A 106 19.38 -5.72 -12.91
N SER A 107 18.46 -6.11 -12.02
CA SER A 107 17.18 -6.70 -12.45
C SER A 107 16.05 -5.71 -12.73
N TYR A 108 16.20 -4.42 -12.42
CA TYR A 108 15.14 -3.43 -12.69
C TYR A 108 15.11 -2.97 -14.17
N THR A 109 16.16 -3.24 -14.95
CA THR A 109 16.32 -2.65 -16.30
C THR A 109 15.84 -3.55 -17.45
N GLN A 110 15.30 -4.75 -17.19
CA GLN A 110 15.03 -5.74 -18.24
C GLN A 110 13.56 -6.09 -18.51
N LEU A 111 12.58 -5.32 -18.01
CA LEU A 111 11.17 -5.49 -18.38
C LEU A 111 10.52 -4.27 -19.04
N GLN A 112 11.29 -3.41 -19.70
CA GLN A 112 10.75 -2.38 -20.58
C GLN A 112 11.14 -2.67 -22.03
N PRO A 113 10.17 -2.96 -22.93
CA PRO A 113 10.41 -2.90 -24.36
C PRO A 113 10.85 -1.47 -24.72
N SER A 114 12.10 -1.37 -25.18
CA SER A 114 12.70 -0.15 -25.69
C SER A 114 11.93 0.37 -26.90
N CYS A 115 11.25 1.51 -26.76
CA CYS A 115 10.90 2.42 -27.86
C CYS A 115 10.52 3.79 -27.24
N LEU A 116 11.49 4.52 -26.68
CA LEU A 116 11.32 5.97 -26.57
C LEU A 116 11.79 6.61 -27.88
N PRO A 117 11.14 7.70 -28.31
CA PRO A 117 11.94 8.86 -28.66
C PRO A 117 11.81 9.96 -27.59
N PRO A 118 12.80 10.84 -27.53
CA PRO A 118 13.05 11.72 -26.38
C PRO A 118 12.16 12.95 -26.46
N VAL A 119 11.43 13.20 -25.36
CA VAL A 119 11.03 14.51 -24.81
C VAL A 119 10.63 15.61 -25.79
N LEU A 120 9.37 16.05 -25.72
CA LEU A 120 9.08 17.49 -25.67
C LEU A 120 8.12 17.80 -24.52
N ASN A 121 8.52 18.81 -23.74
CA ASN A 121 7.90 19.29 -22.51
C ASN A 121 6.43 19.74 -22.72
N PRO A 122 5.44 19.24 -21.95
CA PRO A 122 4.01 19.54 -22.15
C PRO A 122 3.59 21.02 -22.03
N PHE A 123 4.48 21.90 -21.56
CA PHE A 123 4.17 23.33 -21.34
C PHE A 123 4.83 24.30 -22.33
N LYS A 124 5.49 23.83 -23.40
CA LYS A 124 6.09 24.74 -24.40
C LYS A 124 5.40 24.61 -25.77
N ALA A 125 4.48 25.52 -26.05
CA ALA A 125 4.02 25.80 -27.40
C ALA A 125 5.08 26.63 -28.14
N GLY A 126 5.61 26.12 -29.25
CA GLY A 126 6.49 26.85 -30.14
C GLY A 126 6.20 26.50 -31.59
N GLY A 127 5.66 27.47 -32.34
CA GLY A 127 5.82 27.60 -33.78
C GLY A 127 4.89 26.79 -34.69
N LYS A 128 4.02 27.52 -35.39
CA LYS A 128 3.13 27.08 -36.48
C LYS A 128 3.86 26.28 -37.57
N THR A 129 3.25 25.21 -38.06
CA THR A 129 3.10 24.95 -39.51
C THR A 129 1.91 24.06 -39.78
N ASP A 130 1.15 24.50 -40.76
CA ASP A 130 -0.10 23.99 -41.30
C ASP A 130 0.04 22.57 -41.88
N LYS A 131 -0.86 21.67 -41.47
CA LYS A 131 -1.24 20.52 -42.27
C LYS A 131 -2.66 20.10 -41.92
N ASP A 132 -3.57 20.74 -42.64
CA ASP A 132 -4.98 20.43 -42.75
C ASP A 132 -5.20 18.91 -42.77
N SER A 133 -5.85 18.40 -41.71
CA SER A 133 -6.14 16.98 -41.55
C SER A 133 -7.66 16.78 -41.45
N GLU A 134 -8.15 15.94 -42.35
CA GLU A 134 -9.49 15.47 -42.72
C GLU A 134 -10.65 15.39 -41.69
N TRP A 135 -10.45 15.62 -40.40
CA TRP A 135 -11.48 15.33 -39.40
C TRP A 135 -12.64 16.35 -39.37
N ARG A 136 -12.48 17.52 -40.00
CA ARG A 136 -13.48 18.62 -39.94
C ARG A 136 -14.61 18.50 -40.98
N ARG A 137 -14.71 17.40 -41.72
CA ARG A 137 -15.70 17.22 -42.81
C ARG A 137 -17.04 16.58 -42.41
N MET A 138 -17.24 16.16 -41.17
CA MET A 138 -18.49 15.46 -40.78
C MET A 138 -19.43 16.18 -39.81
N HIS A 139 -19.14 17.42 -39.39
CA HIS A 139 -20.10 18.22 -38.63
C HIS A 139 -20.42 19.54 -39.33
N ARG A 140 -21.09 19.42 -40.47
CA ARG A 140 -21.77 20.53 -41.15
C ARG A 140 -23.27 20.25 -41.16
N GLY A 141 -24.01 21.06 -40.42
CA GLY A 141 -25.47 21.11 -40.39
C GLY A 141 -25.93 21.50 -39.00
N GLY A 142 -26.20 22.76 -38.69
CA GLY A 142 -26.20 23.99 -39.46
C GLY A 142 -26.69 25.08 -38.49
N ASP A 143 -26.11 26.28 -38.56
CA ASP A 143 -26.85 27.53 -38.32
C ASP A 143 -25.96 28.69 -38.80
N GLU A 144 -26.30 29.23 -39.97
CA GLU A 144 -25.76 30.48 -40.51
C GLU A 144 -26.51 31.64 -39.84
N ARG A 145 -25.81 32.51 -39.12
CA ARG A 145 -25.26 33.79 -39.62
C ARG A 145 -26.30 34.90 -39.77
N LYS A 146 -25.97 36.06 -39.17
CA LYS A 146 -26.04 37.46 -39.69
C LYS A 146 -26.56 38.40 -38.60
N GLU A 147 -26.20 39.67 -38.51
CA GLU A 147 -25.12 40.51 -39.04
C GLU A 147 -25.30 41.87 -38.32
N ARG A 148 -24.18 42.57 -38.08
CA ARG A 148 -23.96 44.02 -38.26
C ARG A 148 -25.05 45.03 -37.84
N GLY A 149 -24.63 46.01 -37.03
CA GLY A 149 -25.13 47.39 -37.18
C GLY A 149 -25.00 48.29 -35.95
N GLU A 150 -24.10 49.27 -36.01
CA GLU A 150 -24.05 50.44 -35.11
C GLU A 150 -25.39 51.20 -35.05
N ARG A 151 -25.81 51.66 -33.85
CA ARG A 151 -26.04 53.10 -33.57
C ARG A 151 -26.34 53.39 -32.09
N ARG A 152 -26.09 54.66 -31.78
CA ARG A 152 -26.00 55.37 -30.49
C ARG A 152 -27.34 55.55 -29.74
N GLN A 153 -27.16 56.12 -28.53
CA GLN A 153 -28.11 56.86 -27.66
C GLN A 153 -28.97 56.00 -26.73
N ALA A 154 -29.45 56.46 -25.58
CA ALA A 154 -29.08 57.42 -24.52
C ALA A 154 -30.30 57.41 -23.58
N LYS A 155 -30.09 57.47 -22.26
CA LYS A 155 -31.11 57.78 -21.21
C LYS A 155 -32.23 56.71 -21.06
N SER A 156 -32.88 56.49 -19.92
CA SER A 156 -32.90 57.08 -18.58
C SER A 156 -33.63 56.08 -17.66
N GLN A 157 -33.43 56.27 -16.36
CA GLN A 157 -34.26 55.76 -15.26
C GLN A 157 -35.77 56.01 -15.46
N GLY A 158 -36.58 55.16 -14.83
CA GLY A 158 -38.02 55.36 -14.63
C GLY A 158 -38.78 54.05 -14.59
#